data_AF-A0A7V9ZGM3-F1
#
_entry.id   AF-A0A7V9ZGM3-F1
#
_cell.length_a   1.000
_cell.length_b   1.000
_cell.length_c   1.000
_cell.angle_alpha   90.00
_cell.angle_beta   90.00
_cell.angle_gamma   90.00
#
_symmetry.space_group_name_H-M   'P 1'
#
loop_
_entity.id
_entity.type
_entity.pdbx_description
1 polymer ?
#
loop_
_entity_poly.entity_id
_entity_poly.type
_entity_poly.pdbx_seq_one_letter_code
_entity_poly.pdbx_strand_id
1 'polypeptide(L)'
;MRTPILEGPRPSTRQRRAHPDYTLNCEEPIYLGVLRADRTWLLMKGAAERLGGGWARMWHDGVGELIRRRQAWLTANRGSFLAALS
;
A
#
# COMPACT_ATOMS: atom_id res chain seq x y z
N MET A 1 9.63 23.27 13.10
CA MET A 1 10.18 22.75 11.83
C MET A 1 9.21 21.67 11.33
N ARG A 2 8.39 21.97 10.31
CA ARG A 2 7.29 21.10 9.84
C ARG A 2 7.81 20.30 8.65
N THR A 3 7.81 18.97 8.71
CA THR A 3 8.22 18.10 7.59
C THR A 3 7.36 18.39 6.35
N PRO A 4 7.95 18.52 5.15
CA PRO A 4 7.18 18.70 3.93
C PRO A 4 6.40 17.43 3.63
N ILE A 5 5.08 17.57 3.48
CA ILE A 5 4.25 16.56 2.84
C ILE A 5 4.75 16.48 1.39
N LEU A 6 5.20 15.30 0.96
CA LEU A 6 5.47 15.03 -0.46
C LEU A 6 4.15 15.21 -1.25
N GLU A 7 3.93 16.43 -1.74
CA GLU A 7 2.97 16.79 -2.79
C GLU A 7 3.47 16.17 -4.12
N GLY A 8 3.46 14.84 -4.19
CA GLY A 8 3.56 14.14 -5.46
C GLY A 8 2.23 14.27 -6.21
N PRO A 9 2.22 14.22 -7.56
CA PRO A 9 1.02 14.38 -8.36
C PRO A 9 -0.06 13.42 -7.86
N ARG A 10 -1.23 13.95 -7.48
CA ARG A 10 -2.42 13.12 -7.24
C ARG A 10 -2.79 12.51 -8.60
N PRO A 11 -2.73 11.18 -8.78
CA PRO A 11 -3.17 10.60 -10.03
C PRO A 11 -4.65 10.91 -10.19
N SER A 12 -5.01 11.47 -11.34
CA SER A 12 -6.41 11.73 -11.70
C SER A 12 -7.18 10.41 -11.72
N THR A 13 -8.44 10.47 -11.32
CA THR A 13 -9.39 9.35 -11.12
C THR A 13 -9.54 8.43 -12.34
N ARG A 14 -9.02 8.82 -13.51
CA ARG A 14 -9.20 8.16 -14.81
C ARG A 14 -7.99 7.36 -15.31
N GLN A 15 -6.85 7.39 -14.62
CA GLN A 15 -5.59 6.81 -15.10
C GLN A 15 -4.99 5.70 -14.23
N ARG A 16 -5.81 5.03 -13.41
CA ARG A 16 -5.45 3.73 -12.85
C ARG A 16 -5.68 2.67 -13.91
N ARG A 17 -4.66 2.43 -14.76
CA ARG A 17 -4.55 1.20 -15.54
C ARG A 17 -4.87 0.04 -14.60
N ALA A 18 -5.93 -0.69 -14.90
CA ALA A 18 -6.36 -1.85 -14.14
C ALA A 18 -5.20 -2.85 -14.05
N HIS A 19 -4.66 -3.03 -12.84
CA HIS A 19 -3.91 -4.25 -12.55
C HIS A 19 -4.97 -5.36 -12.42
N PRO A 20 -4.83 -6.51 -13.10
CA PRO A 20 -5.87 -7.52 -13.24
C PRO A 20 -6.37 -8.15 -11.92
N ASP A 21 -5.71 -7.89 -10.79
CA ASP A 21 -5.93 -8.60 -9.53
C ASP A 21 -6.85 -7.87 -8.54
N TYR A 22 -7.48 -6.75 -8.92
CA TYR A 22 -8.36 -6.00 -8.01
C TYR A 22 -9.82 -6.06 -8.44
N THR A 23 -10.51 -7.13 -8.09
CA THR A 23 -11.99 -7.23 -8.10
C THR A 23 -12.64 -6.48 -6.91
N LEU A 24 -11.95 -5.49 -6.34
CA LEU A 24 -12.43 -4.71 -5.18
C LEU A 24 -13.09 -3.42 -5.65
N ASN A 25 -14.25 -3.08 -5.09
CA ASN A 25 -14.93 -1.82 -5.37
C ASN A 25 -14.16 -0.65 -4.72
N CYS A 26 -14.06 0.50 -5.38
CA CYS A 26 -13.27 1.64 -4.92
C CYS A 26 -13.76 2.27 -3.61
N GLU A 27 -15.04 2.12 -3.30
CA GLU A 27 -15.67 2.59 -2.06
C GLU A 27 -15.52 1.61 -0.89
N GLU A 28 -14.96 0.42 -1.14
CA GLU A 28 -14.86 -0.63 -0.13
C GLU A 28 -13.69 -0.36 0.85
N PRO A 29 -13.88 -0.51 2.17
CA PRO A 29 -12.79 -0.33 3.15
C PRO A 29 -11.56 -1.20 2.87
N ILE A 30 -11.78 -2.42 2.36
CA ILE A 30 -10.69 -3.34 2.00
C ILE A 30 -9.87 -2.83 0.81
N TYR A 31 -10.52 -2.21 -0.17
CA TYR A 31 -9.83 -1.55 -1.28
C TYR A 31 -8.85 -0.49 -0.76
N LEU A 32 -9.29 0.39 0.14
CA LEU A 32 -8.43 1.41 0.74
C LEU A 32 -7.24 0.81 1.51
N GLY A 33 -7.47 -0.28 2.23
CA GLY A 33 -6.41 -1.00 2.96
C GLY A 33 -5.34 -1.56 2.02
N VAL A 34 -5.76 -2.18 0.92
CA VAL A 34 -4.89 -2.74 -0.12
C VAL A 34 -4.11 -1.65 -0.84
N LEU A 35 -4.77 -0.54 -1.22
CA LEU A 35 -4.12 0.63 -1.80
C LEU A 35 -3.04 1.22 -0.90
N ARG A 36 -3.34 1.33 0.39
CA ARG A 36 -2.40 1.87 1.37
C ARG A 36 -1.17 0.99 1.50
N ALA A 37 -1.35 -0.34 1.52
CA ALA A 37 -0.23 -1.27 1.55
C ALA A 37 0.68 -1.10 0.34
N ASP A 38 0.12 -1.03 -0.88
CA ASP A 38 0.89 -0.84 -2.11
C ASP A 38 1.67 0.48 -2.11
N ARG A 39 1.02 1.58 -1.70
CA ARG A 39 1.69 2.88 -1.54
C ARG A 39 2.82 2.83 -0.52
N THR A 40 2.59 2.22 0.64
CA THR A 40 3.62 2.11 1.68
C THR A 40 4.81 1.28 1.19
N TRP A 41 4.57 0.20 0.44
CA TRP A 41 5.63 -0.60 -0.15
C TRP A 41 6.52 0.23 -1.08
N LEU A 42 5.92 1.00 -2.00
CA LEU A 42 6.65 1.88 -2.91
C LEU A 42 7.46 2.96 -2.19
N LEU A 43 6.89 3.55 -1.14
CA LEU A 43 7.58 4.57 -0.34
C LEU A 43 8.77 3.97 0.43
N MET A 44 8.61 2.79 1.03
CA MET A 44 9.70 2.13 1.75
C MET A 44 10.82 1.70 0.81
N LYS A 45 10.49 1.14 -0.36
CA LYS A 45 11.47 0.81 -1.39
C LYS A 45 12.27 2.04 -1.82
N GLY A 46 11.56 3.10 -2.19
CA GLY A 46 12.20 4.35 -2.63
C GLY A 46 13.04 5.00 -1.53
N ALA A 47 12.61 4.94 -0.26
CA ALA A 47 13.40 5.42 0.87
C ALA A 47 14.66 4.59 1.10
N ALA A 48 14.57 3.27 1.00
CA ALA A 48 15.71 2.37 1.11
C ALA A 48 16.75 2.62 0.02
N GLU A 49 16.31 2.78 -1.23
CA GLU A 49 17.19 3.02 -2.39
C GLU A 49 17.84 4.41 -2.36
N ARG A 50 17.11 5.45 -1.90
CA ARG A 50 17.59 6.84 -1.97
C ARG A 50 18.26 7.35 -0.71
N LEU A 51 17.76 6.96 0.46
CA LEU A 51 18.20 7.49 1.76
C LEU A 51 19.14 6.52 2.48
N GLY A 52 19.08 5.23 2.14
CA GLY A 52 19.92 4.21 2.76
C GLY A 52 19.72 4.11 4.28
N GLY A 53 20.80 3.79 4.99
CA GLY A 53 20.83 3.80 6.45
C GLY A 53 19.79 2.88 7.09
N GLY A 54 19.02 3.43 8.05
CA GLY A 54 17.96 2.68 8.73
C GLY A 54 16.86 2.18 7.78
N TRP A 55 16.57 2.91 6.71
CA TRP A 55 15.59 2.49 5.69
C TRP A 55 16.07 1.28 4.91
N ALA A 56 17.34 1.26 4.49
CA ALA A 56 17.94 0.13 3.81
C ALA A 56 18.00 -1.12 4.70
N ARG A 57 18.32 -0.95 6.00
CA ARG A 57 18.28 -2.07 6.96
C ARG A 57 16.88 -2.65 7.10
N MET A 58 15.87 -1.81 7.37
CA MET A 58 14.49 -2.28 7.48
C MET A 58 13.99 -2.94 6.19
N TRP A 59 14.43 -2.44 5.03
CA TRP A 59 14.11 -3.05 3.74
C TRP A 59 14.73 -4.42 3.57
N HIS A 60 16.03 -4.54 3.84
CA HIS A 60 16.75 -5.81 3.82
C HIS A 60 16.18 -6.82 4.84
N ASP A 61 15.74 -6.35 6.00
CA ASP A 61 15.13 -7.18 7.05
C ASP A 61 13.71 -7.64 6.70
N GLY A 62 13.19 -7.27 5.53
CA GLY A 62 11.97 -7.86 4.96
C GLY A 62 10.68 -7.08 5.24
N VAL A 63 10.78 -5.77 5.53
CA VAL A 63 9.57 -4.93 5.70
C VAL A 63 8.70 -4.93 4.42
N GLY A 64 9.32 -5.06 3.24
CA GLY A 64 8.61 -5.14 1.96
C GLY A 64 7.70 -6.36 1.89
N GLU A 65 8.23 -7.52 2.26
CA GLU A 65 7.52 -8.80 2.32
C GLU A 65 6.41 -8.74 3.37
N LEU A 66 6.66 -8.12 4.53
CA LEU A 66 5.63 -7.93 5.56
C LEU A 66 4.44 -7.12 5.01
N ILE A 67 4.70 -6.03 4.29
CA ILE A 67 3.65 -5.21 3.68
C ILE A 67 2.88 -6.00 2.63
N ARG A 68 3.56 -6.75 1.75
CA ARG A 68 2.91 -7.59 0.73
C ARG A 68 2.10 -8.73 1.34
N ARG A 69 2.59 -9.34 2.41
CA ARG A 69 1.86 -10.38 3.16
C ARG A 69 0.58 -9.83 3.77
N ARG A 70 0.64 -8.64 4.37
CA ARG A 70 -0.55 -7.94 4.89
C ARG A 70 -1.54 -7.64 3.77
N GLN A 71 -1.06 -7.16 2.62
CA GLN A 71 -1.89 -6.89 1.44
C GLN A 71 -2.62 -8.15 0.98
N ALA A 72 -1.90 -9.26 0.80
CA ALA A 72 -2.48 -10.54 0.41
C ALA A 72 -3.51 -11.05 1.43
N TRP A 73 -3.23 -10.89 2.73
CA TRP A 73 -4.15 -11.28 3.80
C TRP A 73 -5.44 -10.47 3.78
N LEU A 74 -5.38 -9.15 3.56
CA LEU A 74 -6.58 -8.31 3.43
C LEU A 74 -7.45 -8.73 2.24
N THR A 75 -6.83 -9.01 1.10
CA THR A 75 -7.55 -9.49 -0.08
C THR A 75 -8.19 -10.85 0.17
N ALA A 76 -7.46 -11.79 0.78
CA ALA A 76 -7.96 -13.13 1.06
C ALA A 76 -9.10 -13.15 2.10
N ASN A 77 -9.10 -12.22 3.05
CA ASN A 77 -10.09 -12.16 4.14
C ASN A 77 -11.21 -11.14 3.89
N ARG A 78 -11.31 -10.61 2.66
CA ARG A 78 -12.29 -9.59 2.27
C ARG A 78 -13.71 -9.91 2.75
N GLY A 79 -14.19 -11.12 2.49
CA GLY A 79 -15.55 -11.55 2.86
C GLY A 79 -15.80 -11.47 4.37
N SER A 80 -14.87 -11.96 5.18
CA SER A 80 -14.97 -11.92 6.65
C SER A 80 -15.00 -10.49 7.19
N PHE A 81 -14.24 -9.58 6.59
CA PHE A 81 -14.26 -8.18 6.98
C PHE A 81 -15.55 -7.46 6.62
N LEU A 82 -16.07 -7.69 5.41
CA LEU A 82 -17.35 -7.12 5.00
C LEU A 82 -18.49 -7.62 5.88
N ALA A 83 -18.49 -8.91 6.23
CA ALA A 83 -19.47 -9.50 7.13
C ALA A 83 -19.38 -8.97 8.57
N ALA A 84 -18.21 -8.50 9.01
CA ALA A 84 -18.04 -7.91 10.34
C ALA A 84 -18.44 -6.42 10.41
N LEU A 85 -18.62 -5.76 9.26
CA LEU A 85 -18.99 -4.34 9.14
C LEU A 85 -20.48 -4.13 8.82
N SER A 86 -21.19 -5.21 8.50
CA SER A 86 -22.66 -5.24 8.32
C SER A 86 -23.37 -5.36 9.65
#